data_AF-A0A8D2PMI1-F1
#
_entry.id   AF-A0A8D2PMI1-F1
#
_cell.length_a   1.000
_cell.length_b   1.000
_cell.length_c   1.000
_cell.angle_alpha   90.00
_cell.angle_beta   90.00
_cell.angle_gamma   90.00
#
_symmetry.space_group_name_H-M   'P 1'
#
loop_
_entity.id
_entity.type
_entity.pdbx_description
1 polymer ?
#
loop_
_entity_poly.entity_id
_entity_poly.type
_entity_poly.pdbx_seq_one_letter_code
_entity_poly.pdbx_strand_id
1 'polypeptide(L)'
;MVTLWVSLCPGDPIGDSVGVPMVLVTLLVTPWLSPVCAGTLNGLSVTGDAQHQYQTLHKMYNNCEIVMGNLEIVLIDHTQDLSFLQTIREVTGYILIAMNVFSALPLQNLRVIRGTQFYEERFALFVLLNYNPNTTHALRQLGLNQLTEILAGGVYIEKNAQLCHVDTVEWRDIMRDTRLEPLVRDNGQGCAPCHESCGGHCWGPGPDDCQKLTKTICAPQCNGRCFGRAPNECCHEECAGGCTGPLRTHCFACRHFNRSGSCVLSVPMAVSVPVFICPSVHAMSLCPPQACRHFNDSGSCVPLCPQPLIYNKLTFQLEPNPDTKYQYGGVCVRECPRESALGGSLGGSGGSLGGVGDTR
;
A
#
# COMPACT_ATOMS: atom_id res chain seq x y z
N MET A 1 -10.43 -21.03 18.41
CA MET A 1 -11.65 -20.69 19.19
C MET A 1 -11.60 -19.20 19.48
N VAL A 2 -12.18 -18.38 18.62
CA VAL A 2 -12.42 -16.96 18.93
C VAL A 2 -13.94 -16.80 18.88
N THR A 3 -14.54 -16.69 20.05
CA THR A 3 -15.96 -16.46 20.22
C THR A 3 -16.20 -14.98 19.94
N LEU A 4 -16.67 -14.63 18.74
CA LEU A 4 -17.16 -13.27 18.48
C LEU A 4 -18.65 -13.22 18.79
N TRP A 5 -19.01 -12.43 19.80
CA TRP A 5 -20.39 -12.03 20.04
C TRP A 5 -20.75 -10.95 19.02
N VAL A 6 -21.65 -11.26 18.09
CA VAL A 6 -22.29 -10.23 17.25
C VAL A 6 -23.61 -9.86 17.93
N SER A 7 -23.61 -8.71 18.60
CA SER A 7 -24.84 -8.10 19.11
C SER A 7 -25.58 -7.44 17.95
N LEU A 8 -26.72 -7.99 17.55
CA LEU A 8 -27.70 -7.28 16.74
C LEU A 8 -28.56 -6.43 17.69
N CYS A 9 -28.60 -5.11 17.49
CA CYS A 9 -29.54 -4.25 18.20
C CYS A 9 -30.99 -4.54 17.76
N PRO A 10 -31.98 -4.44 18.68
CA PRO A 10 -33.37 -4.82 18.44
C PRO A 10 -34.21 -3.68 17.84
N GLY A 11 -35.22 -4.08 17.08
CA GLY A 11 -36.41 -3.32 16.69
C GLY A 11 -37.18 -4.17 15.68
N ASP A 12 -38.45 -4.55 15.84
CA ASP A 12 -39.47 -4.30 16.85
C ASP A 12 -40.50 -5.47 16.76
N PRO A 13 -41.67 -5.48 17.45
CA PRO A 13 -42.27 -6.67 18.04
C PRO A 13 -43.03 -7.56 17.04
N ILE A 14 -43.12 -8.87 17.35
CA ILE A 14 -44.35 -9.69 17.37
C ILE A 14 -43.92 -11.12 17.76
N GLY A 15 -44.53 -11.64 18.84
CA GLY A 15 -45.09 -12.98 18.91
C GLY A 15 -44.23 -14.21 18.62
N ASP A 16 -44.11 -15.02 19.68
CA ASP A 16 -44.04 -16.47 19.68
C ASP A 16 -42.68 -17.19 19.61
N SER A 17 -42.41 -17.81 20.75
CA SER A 17 -41.38 -18.77 21.08
C SER A 17 -41.41 -20.02 20.19
N VAL A 18 -40.34 -20.25 19.42
CA VAL A 18 -39.93 -21.59 18.98
C VAL A 18 -38.41 -21.67 18.91
N GLY A 19 -37.80 -22.57 19.68
CA GLY A 19 -36.35 -22.81 19.67
C GLY A 19 -35.90 -23.45 18.35
N VAL A 20 -34.84 -22.89 17.75
CA VAL A 20 -34.16 -23.44 16.57
C VAL A 20 -32.79 -23.97 17.01
N PRO A 21 -32.39 -25.21 16.65
CA PRO A 21 -31.14 -25.81 17.09
C PRO A 21 -29.94 -25.10 16.46
N MET A 22 -28.92 -24.83 17.27
CA MET A 22 -27.61 -24.34 16.84
C MET A 22 -26.95 -25.35 15.90
N VAL A 23 -26.97 -25.10 14.59
CA VAL A 23 -26.12 -25.82 13.64
C VAL A 23 -24.76 -25.15 13.64
N LEU A 24 -23.73 -25.87 14.11
CA LEU A 24 -22.34 -25.43 14.08
C LEU A 24 -21.86 -25.45 12.61
N VAL A 25 -22.02 -24.34 11.91
CA VAL A 25 -21.36 -24.15 10.60
C VAL A 25 -19.92 -23.72 10.89
N THR A 26 -19.00 -24.67 10.84
CA THR A 26 -17.56 -24.39 10.78
C THR A 26 -17.26 -23.74 9.42
N LEU A 27 -17.34 -22.42 9.36
CA LEU A 27 -16.74 -21.66 8.26
C LEU A 27 -15.22 -21.84 8.35
N LEU A 28 -14.69 -22.69 7.48
CA LEU A 28 -13.27 -22.74 7.17
C LEU A 28 -12.90 -21.42 6.50
N VAL A 29 -12.55 -20.41 7.30
CA VAL A 29 -11.88 -19.21 6.80
C VAL A 29 -10.48 -19.66 6.38
N THR A 30 -10.32 -20.03 5.11
CA THR A 30 -8.99 -20.15 4.52
C THR A 30 -8.31 -18.78 4.61
N PRO A 31 -7.16 -18.63 5.27
CA PRO A 31 -6.49 -17.35 5.37
C PRO A 31 -5.79 -17.08 4.04
N TRP A 32 -6.42 -16.30 3.16
CA TRP A 32 -5.70 -15.69 2.03
C TRP A 32 -5.05 -14.37 2.48
N LEU A 33 -4.38 -14.37 3.64
CA LEU A 33 -3.46 -13.30 3.99
C LEU A 33 -2.07 -13.73 3.53
N SER A 34 -1.54 -13.08 2.50
CA SER A 34 -0.15 -13.25 2.10
C SER A 34 0.76 -13.06 3.33
N PRO A 35 1.77 -13.92 3.53
CA PRO A 35 2.68 -13.78 4.66
C PRO A 35 3.50 -12.50 4.53
N VAL A 36 3.42 -11.66 5.56
CA VAL A 36 4.08 -10.36 5.63
C VAL A 36 5.23 -10.42 6.64
N CYS A 37 6.36 -9.79 6.31
CA CYS A 37 7.50 -9.63 7.22
C CYS A 37 7.97 -8.17 7.25
N ALA A 38 8.61 -7.77 8.35
CA ALA A 38 9.25 -6.46 8.46
C ALA A 38 10.62 -6.47 7.76
N GLY A 39 10.94 -5.37 7.08
CA GLY A 39 12.27 -5.16 6.49
C GLY A 39 13.30 -4.57 7.47
N THR A 40 14.49 -4.29 6.98
CA THR A 40 15.61 -3.70 7.75
C THR A 40 15.89 -2.25 7.32
N LEU A 41 16.69 -1.53 8.12
CA LEU A 41 17.19 -0.18 7.82
C LEU A 41 18.64 -0.04 8.33
N ASN A 42 19.46 -1.04 8.03
CA ASN A 42 20.85 -1.11 8.47
C ASN A 42 21.81 -0.53 7.41
N GLY A 43 21.35 -0.36 6.17
CA GLY A 43 22.20 0.05 5.05
C GLY A 43 23.34 -0.93 4.83
N LEU A 44 24.58 -0.43 4.87
CA LEU A 44 25.79 -1.26 4.77
C LEU A 44 26.34 -1.69 6.14
N SER A 45 25.70 -1.29 7.25
CA SER A 45 26.12 -1.70 8.59
C SER A 45 25.75 -3.16 8.84
N VAL A 46 26.71 -3.95 9.31
CA VAL A 46 26.50 -5.37 9.61
C VAL A 46 26.82 -5.65 11.07
N THR A 47 25.96 -6.44 11.71
CA THR A 47 26.14 -6.89 13.09
C THR A 47 26.67 -8.31 13.11
N GLY A 48 27.86 -8.52 13.69
CA GLY A 48 28.46 -9.85 13.81
C GLY A 48 29.24 -10.31 12.58
N ASP A 49 29.43 -11.62 12.46
CA ASP A 49 30.11 -12.26 11.33
C ASP A 49 29.15 -12.58 10.17
N ALA A 50 29.70 -12.98 9.02
CA ALA A 50 28.92 -13.29 7.81
C ALA A 50 27.89 -14.40 8.04
N GLN A 51 28.17 -15.34 8.95
CA GLN A 51 27.24 -16.42 9.30
C GLN A 51 26.05 -15.89 10.10
N HIS A 52 26.29 -15.01 11.07
CA HIS A 52 25.24 -14.35 11.83
C HIS A 52 24.34 -13.48 10.95
N GLN A 53 24.94 -12.80 9.97
CA GLN A 53 24.20 -12.01 8.99
C GLN A 53 23.26 -12.89 8.15
N TYR A 54 23.74 -14.03 7.65
CA TYR A 54 22.90 -14.99 6.95
C TYR A 54 21.76 -15.54 7.82
N GLN A 55 22.05 -15.92 9.07
CA GLN A 55 21.04 -16.44 10.00
C GLN A 55 19.93 -15.42 10.28
N THR A 56 20.31 -14.14 10.41
CA THR A 56 19.36 -13.04 10.59
C THR A 56 18.49 -12.86 9.34
N LEU A 57 19.11 -12.83 8.16
CA LEU A 57 18.41 -12.75 6.88
C LEU A 57 17.39 -13.89 6.71
N HIS A 58 17.83 -15.13 6.92
CA HIS A 58 16.97 -16.31 6.84
C HIS A 58 15.81 -16.24 7.84
N LYS A 59 16.08 -15.88 9.10
CA LYS A 59 15.03 -15.79 10.14
C LYS A 59 13.97 -14.73 9.82
N MET A 60 14.36 -13.62 9.20
CA MET A 60 13.43 -12.51 8.89
C MET A 60 12.58 -12.78 7.66
N TYR A 61 13.15 -13.36 6.61
CA TYR A 61 12.52 -13.42 5.29
C TYR A 61 12.05 -14.81 4.86
N ASN A 62 12.35 -15.86 5.63
CA ASN A 62 11.84 -17.21 5.33
C ASN A 62 10.31 -17.24 5.35
N ASN A 63 9.71 -17.78 4.29
CA ASN A 63 8.26 -17.80 4.04
C ASN A 63 7.59 -16.43 4.01
N CYS A 64 8.31 -15.37 3.64
CA CYS A 64 7.75 -14.03 3.45
C CYS A 64 7.37 -13.78 1.98
N GLU A 65 6.16 -13.27 1.72
CA GLU A 65 5.73 -12.82 0.39
C GLU A 65 5.83 -11.30 0.23
N ILE A 66 5.56 -10.54 1.30
CA ILE A 66 5.55 -9.07 1.27
C ILE A 66 6.45 -8.51 2.36
N VAL A 67 7.51 -7.80 1.94
CA VAL A 67 8.42 -7.10 2.85
C VAL A 67 7.90 -5.70 3.12
N MET A 68 7.39 -5.47 4.33
CA MET A 68 7.04 -4.15 4.86
C MET A 68 8.30 -3.44 5.37
N GLY A 69 9.01 -2.79 4.47
CA GLY A 69 10.26 -2.10 4.72
C GLY A 69 11.22 -2.31 3.57
N ASN A 70 12.52 -2.36 3.87
CA ASN A 70 13.57 -2.54 2.88
C ASN A 70 14.11 -3.97 2.92
N LEU A 71 14.52 -4.48 1.78
CA LEU A 71 15.22 -5.76 1.67
C LEU A 71 16.72 -5.49 1.48
N GLU A 72 17.50 -5.73 2.52
CA GLU A 72 18.95 -5.50 2.51
C GLU A 72 19.69 -6.83 2.53
N ILE A 73 20.35 -7.15 1.42
CA ILE A 73 21.14 -8.36 1.22
C ILE A 73 22.60 -7.92 1.11
N VAL A 74 23.30 -8.00 2.23
CA VAL A 74 24.64 -7.44 2.39
C VAL A 74 25.56 -8.46 3.07
N LEU A 75 26.79 -8.58 2.58
CA LEU A 75 27.84 -9.49 3.10
C LEU A 75 27.44 -10.98 3.17
N ILE A 76 26.68 -11.48 2.19
CA ILE A 76 26.35 -12.91 2.10
C ILE A 76 27.44 -13.69 1.37
N ASP A 77 27.87 -14.77 2.00
CA ASP A 77 28.90 -15.69 1.49
C ASP A 77 28.36 -16.64 0.39
N HIS A 78 29.26 -17.16 -0.44
CA HIS A 78 28.98 -18.00 -1.60
C HIS A 78 28.47 -19.40 -1.24
N THR A 79 28.68 -19.83 0.01
CA THR A 79 28.27 -21.12 0.54
C THR A 79 26.81 -21.17 0.99
N GLN A 80 26.15 -20.01 1.08
CA GLN A 80 24.83 -19.88 1.68
C GLN A 80 23.70 -20.17 0.69
N ASP A 81 22.62 -20.78 1.19
CA ASP A 81 21.41 -21.03 0.40
C ASP A 81 20.40 -19.89 0.58
N LEU A 82 20.16 -19.13 -0.49
CA LEU A 82 19.20 -18.03 -0.50
C LEU A 82 17.82 -18.42 -1.04
N SER A 83 17.56 -19.72 -1.27
CA SER A 83 16.31 -20.23 -1.87
C SER A 83 15.04 -19.72 -1.19
N PHE A 84 15.08 -19.47 0.12
CA PHE A 84 13.96 -18.93 0.89
C PHE A 84 13.48 -17.55 0.39
N LEU A 85 14.33 -16.77 -0.29
CA LEU A 85 13.96 -15.46 -0.85
C LEU A 85 13.01 -15.58 -2.04
N GLN A 86 12.90 -16.77 -2.66
CA GLN A 86 12.04 -16.98 -3.82
C GLN A 86 10.56 -16.74 -3.51
N THR A 87 10.14 -16.75 -2.25
CA THR A 87 8.74 -16.49 -1.87
C THR A 87 8.37 -15.02 -2.00
N ILE A 88 9.36 -14.11 -1.96
CA ILE A 88 9.13 -12.67 -1.94
C ILE A 88 8.57 -12.22 -3.29
N ARG A 89 7.45 -11.51 -3.23
CA ARG A 89 6.71 -10.96 -4.38
C ARG A 89 6.70 -9.44 -4.40
N GLU A 90 6.76 -8.81 -3.24
CA GLU A 90 6.65 -7.36 -3.12
C GLU A 90 7.55 -6.82 -2.02
N VAL A 91 8.23 -5.71 -2.30
CA VAL A 91 9.01 -4.94 -1.32
C VAL A 91 8.45 -3.51 -1.29
N THR A 92 8.06 -3.02 -0.12
CA THR A 92 7.46 -1.68 -0.02
C THR A 92 8.49 -0.55 -0.07
N GLY A 93 9.67 -0.75 0.50
CA GLY A 93 10.75 0.23 0.52
C GLY A 93 11.69 0.09 -0.68
N TYR A 94 12.99 0.01 -0.40
CA TYR A 94 14.03 -0.25 -1.40
C TYR A 94 14.64 -1.66 -1.27
N ILE A 95 15.39 -2.08 -2.29
CA ILE A 95 16.22 -3.29 -2.29
C ILE A 95 17.70 -2.87 -2.40
N LEU A 96 18.51 -3.33 -1.45
CA LEU A 96 19.96 -3.13 -1.42
C LEU A 96 20.67 -4.48 -1.56
N ILE A 97 21.54 -4.62 -2.55
CA ILE A 97 22.35 -5.82 -2.81
C ILE A 97 23.81 -5.39 -2.91
N ALA A 98 24.57 -5.55 -1.82
CA ALA A 98 25.93 -5.03 -1.77
C ALA A 98 26.93 -5.97 -1.14
N MET A 99 28.16 -5.99 -1.68
CA MET A 99 29.30 -6.70 -1.09
C MET A 99 29.06 -8.22 -0.89
N ASN A 100 28.21 -8.82 -1.72
CA ASN A 100 27.95 -10.25 -1.68
C ASN A 100 28.88 -11.03 -2.60
N VAL A 101 29.04 -12.33 -2.34
CA VAL A 101 29.92 -13.20 -3.15
C VAL A 101 29.21 -14.46 -3.69
N PHE A 102 27.89 -14.58 -3.52
CA PHE A 102 27.08 -15.63 -4.17
C PHE A 102 26.88 -15.36 -5.67
N SER A 103 26.58 -16.40 -6.45
CA SER A 103 26.55 -16.31 -7.92
C SER A 103 25.22 -15.85 -8.54
N ALA A 104 24.09 -16.14 -7.91
CA ALA A 104 22.77 -15.78 -8.42
C ALA A 104 21.82 -15.42 -7.27
N LEU A 105 20.93 -14.45 -7.50
CA LEU A 105 19.93 -14.03 -6.53
C LEU A 105 18.56 -14.66 -6.86
N PRO A 106 18.00 -15.52 -5.99
CA PRO A 106 16.76 -16.24 -6.28
C PRO A 106 15.50 -15.40 -5.97
N LEU A 107 15.40 -14.19 -6.52
CA LEU A 107 14.21 -13.32 -6.38
C LEU A 107 13.25 -13.44 -7.58
N GLN A 108 13.07 -14.66 -8.08
CA GLN A 108 12.34 -14.89 -9.33
C GLN A 108 10.86 -14.52 -9.24
N ASN A 109 10.25 -14.48 -8.05
CA ASN A 109 8.83 -14.09 -7.88
C ASN A 109 8.62 -12.61 -7.55
N LEU A 110 9.71 -11.83 -7.37
CA LEU A 110 9.60 -10.41 -7.08
C LEU A 110 8.96 -9.70 -8.27
N ARG A 111 7.85 -9.01 -8.03
CA ARG A 111 7.06 -8.32 -9.06
C ARG A 111 7.12 -6.81 -8.95
N VAL A 112 7.10 -6.30 -7.72
CA VAL A 112 6.95 -4.87 -7.45
C VAL A 112 7.88 -4.40 -6.35
N ILE A 113 8.54 -3.26 -6.59
CA ILE A 113 9.20 -2.45 -5.57
C ILE A 113 8.41 -1.14 -5.46
N ARG A 114 7.83 -0.83 -4.30
CA ARG A 114 6.98 0.36 -4.18
C ARG A 114 7.78 1.66 -4.03
N GLY A 115 8.98 1.62 -3.43
CA GLY A 115 9.77 2.82 -3.21
C GLY A 115 9.12 3.81 -2.25
N THR A 116 8.55 3.34 -1.14
CA THR A 116 8.10 4.23 -0.04
C THR A 116 9.27 4.81 0.75
N GLN A 117 10.45 4.18 0.62
CA GLN A 117 11.74 4.61 1.12
C GLN A 117 12.78 4.41 0.01
N PHE A 118 13.89 5.14 0.09
CA PHE A 118 14.97 5.10 -0.89
C PHE A 118 16.32 4.93 -0.23
N TYR A 119 17.22 4.18 -0.86
CA TYR A 119 18.63 4.17 -0.51
C TYR A 119 19.34 5.38 -1.13
N GLU A 120 20.23 6.03 -0.37
CA GLU A 120 20.88 7.30 -0.76
C GLU A 120 19.86 8.36 -1.25
N GLU A 121 18.68 8.37 -0.61
CA GLU A 121 17.55 9.28 -0.88
C GLU A 121 16.98 9.23 -2.31
N ARG A 122 17.45 8.30 -3.16
CA ARG A 122 17.15 8.31 -4.60
C ARG A 122 16.80 6.96 -5.20
N PHE A 123 17.37 5.86 -4.69
CA PHE A 123 17.31 4.57 -5.37
C PHE A 123 16.36 3.59 -4.69
N ALA A 124 15.48 2.97 -5.48
CA ALA A 124 14.64 1.87 -5.04
C ALA A 124 15.30 0.50 -5.26
N LEU A 125 16.25 0.41 -6.20
CA LEU A 125 17.10 -0.75 -6.39
C LEU A 125 18.55 -0.29 -6.44
N PHE A 126 19.39 -0.81 -5.55
CA PHE A 126 20.80 -0.47 -5.44
C PHE A 126 21.66 -1.73 -5.39
N VAL A 127 22.54 -1.91 -6.39
CA VAL A 127 23.38 -3.09 -6.56
C VAL A 127 24.84 -2.69 -6.75
N LEU A 128 25.71 -3.02 -5.79
CA LEU A 128 27.09 -2.51 -5.75
C LEU A 128 28.10 -3.54 -5.23
N LEU A 129 29.25 -3.67 -5.90
CA LEU A 129 30.44 -4.40 -5.40
C LEU A 129 30.17 -5.87 -5.01
N ASN A 130 29.34 -6.59 -5.75
CA ASN A 130 29.03 -8.00 -5.45
C ASN A 130 30.05 -8.98 -6.04
N TYR A 131 31.31 -8.88 -5.59
CA TYR A 131 32.39 -9.80 -5.97
C TYR A 131 33.47 -9.85 -4.90
N ASN A 132 34.24 -10.93 -4.88
CA ASN A 132 35.47 -11.02 -4.11
C ASN A 132 36.68 -10.71 -5.00
N PRO A 133 37.57 -9.77 -4.64
CA PRO A 133 38.75 -9.46 -5.45
C PRO A 133 39.79 -10.58 -5.48
N ASN A 134 39.76 -11.51 -4.52
CA ASN A 134 40.77 -12.57 -4.37
C ASN A 134 40.33 -13.92 -4.95
N THR A 135 39.07 -14.06 -5.34
CA THR A 135 38.49 -15.33 -5.82
C THR A 135 37.60 -15.10 -7.04
N THR A 136 37.09 -16.17 -7.65
CA THR A 136 36.12 -16.11 -8.76
C THR A 136 34.67 -16.03 -8.29
N HIS A 137 34.43 -15.91 -6.97
CA HIS A 137 33.11 -15.82 -6.39
C HIS A 137 32.56 -14.40 -6.53
N ALA A 138 31.53 -14.27 -7.35
CA ALA A 138 30.87 -13.01 -7.61
C ALA A 138 29.45 -13.24 -8.12
N LEU A 139 28.62 -12.21 -7.98
CA LEU A 139 27.27 -12.17 -8.54
C LEU A 139 27.33 -12.07 -10.06
N ARG A 140 26.72 -13.06 -10.72
CA ARG A 140 26.71 -13.17 -12.19
C ARG A 140 25.38 -12.78 -12.81
N GLN A 141 24.27 -13.00 -12.10
CA GLN A 141 22.92 -12.75 -12.60
C GLN A 141 22.00 -12.26 -11.48
N LEU A 142 21.16 -11.28 -11.78
CA LEU A 142 20.10 -10.82 -10.86
C LEU A 142 18.84 -11.68 -10.90
N GLY A 143 18.49 -12.22 -12.09
CA GLY A 143 17.36 -13.16 -12.23
C GLY A 143 15.98 -12.59 -11.85
N LEU A 144 15.74 -11.30 -12.04
CA LEU A 144 14.50 -10.60 -11.65
C LEU A 144 13.41 -10.72 -12.73
N ASN A 145 13.17 -11.94 -13.23
CA ASN A 145 12.38 -12.20 -14.44
C ASN A 145 10.91 -11.76 -14.33
N GLN A 146 10.37 -11.64 -13.11
CA GLN A 146 8.99 -11.20 -12.86
C GLN A 146 8.89 -9.72 -12.43
N LEU A 147 10.02 -9.03 -12.23
CA LEU A 147 10.02 -7.63 -11.82
C LEU A 147 9.55 -6.76 -12.98
N THR A 148 8.40 -6.12 -12.80
CA THR A 148 7.74 -5.34 -13.85
C THR A 148 7.36 -3.93 -13.40
N GLU A 149 7.52 -3.60 -12.12
CA GLU A 149 7.22 -2.25 -11.61
C GLU A 149 8.18 -1.81 -10.50
N ILE A 150 8.73 -0.62 -10.68
CA ILE A 150 9.27 0.23 -9.60
C ILE A 150 8.40 1.48 -9.55
N LEU A 151 7.53 1.59 -8.53
CA LEU A 151 6.54 2.67 -8.46
C LEU A 151 7.18 4.05 -8.22
N ALA A 152 8.27 4.10 -7.46
CA ALA A 152 9.04 5.30 -7.19
C ALA A 152 10.51 4.95 -6.93
N GLY A 153 11.41 5.90 -7.22
CA GLY A 153 12.86 5.74 -7.06
C GLY A 153 13.58 5.26 -8.32
N GLY A 154 14.89 5.49 -8.36
CA GLY A 154 15.77 5.11 -9.46
C GLY A 154 16.40 3.73 -9.28
N VAL A 155 17.17 3.33 -10.29
CA VAL A 155 17.98 2.10 -10.29
C VAL A 155 19.46 2.48 -10.35
N TYR A 156 20.25 1.85 -9.48
CA TYR A 156 21.71 1.98 -9.44
C TYR A 156 22.34 0.58 -9.48
N ILE A 157 23.14 0.29 -10.50
CA ILE A 157 23.84 -0.98 -10.68
C ILE A 157 25.24 -0.70 -11.21
N GLU A 158 26.23 -0.69 -10.32
CA GLU A 158 27.61 -0.40 -10.69
C GLU A 158 28.63 -1.29 -10.00
N LYS A 159 29.81 -1.42 -10.62
CA LYS A 159 30.99 -2.09 -10.05
C LYS A 159 30.72 -3.55 -9.66
N ASN A 160 29.93 -4.26 -10.46
CA ASN A 160 29.71 -5.70 -10.29
C ASN A 160 30.47 -6.44 -11.39
N ALA A 161 31.74 -6.76 -11.13
CA ALA A 161 32.73 -7.17 -12.13
C ALA A 161 32.36 -8.40 -12.97
N GLN A 162 31.46 -9.28 -12.49
CA GLN A 162 31.01 -10.48 -13.22
C GLN A 162 29.51 -10.49 -13.51
N LEU A 163 28.79 -9.40 -13.25
CA LEU A 163 27.34 -9.32 -13.42
C LEU A 163 26.96 -9.08 -14.88
N CYS A 164 26.16 -9.99 -15.45
CA CYS A 164 25.77 -9.99 -16.86
C CYS A 164 24.30 -9.59 -17.08
N HIS A 165 24.02 -9.14 -18.31
CA HIS A 165 22.70 -8.88 -18.91
C HIS A 165 21.88 -7.72 -18.32
N VAL A 166 22.27 -7.17 -17.17
CA VAL A 166 21.60 -5.99 -16.56
C VAL A 166 21.59 -4.75 -17.46
N ASP A 167 22.50 -4.69 -18.43
CA ASP A 167 22.61 -3.70 -19.48
C ASP A 167 21.60 -3.91 -20.62
N THR A 168 21.12 -5.14 -20.83
CA THR A 168 20.13 -5.49 -21.85
C THR A 168 18.69 -5.26 -21.40
N VAL A 169 18.47 -5.13 -20.09
CA VAL A 169 17.16 -4.88 -19.49
C VAL A 169 16.65 -3.48 -19.86
N GLU A 170 15.43 -3.40 -20.38
CA GLU A 170 14.73 -2.15 -20.64
C GLU A 170 14.18 -1.58 -19.33
N TRP A 171 15.01 -0.83 -18.61
CA TRP A 171 14.67 -0.24 -17.33
C TRP A 171 13.56 0.81 -17.41
N ARG A 172 13.37 1.49 -18.56
CA ARG A 172 12.27 2.47 -18.74
C ARG A 172 10.90 1.80 -18.75
N ASP A 173 10.85 0.51 -19.06
CA ASP A 173 9.65 -0.32 -18.91
C ASP A 173 9.33 -0.54 -17.43
N ILE A 174 10.33 -0.89 -16.62
CA ILE A 174 10.14 -1.23 -15.20
C ILE A 174 9.90 0.04 -14.35
N MET A 175 10.72 1.07 -14.54
CA MET A 175 10.66 2.32 -13.79
C MET A 175 9.43 3.13 -14.17
N ARG A 176 8.66 3.55 -13.15
CA ARG A 176 7.49 4.40 -13.38
C ARG A 176 7.86 5.85 -13.68
N ASP A 177 8.79 6.42 -12.91
CA ASP A 177 9.19 7.82 -13.04
C ASP A 177 10.10 8.00 -14.26
N THR A 178 9.57 8.67 -15.29
CA THR A 178 10.28 8.93 -16.55
C THR A 178 11.34 10.02 -16.45
N ARG A 179 11.42 10.73 -15.31
CA ARG A 179 12.42 11.80 -15.08
C ARG A 179 13.73 11.25 -14.54
N LEU A 180 13.71 10.03 -14.01
CA LEU A 180 14.89 9.34 -13.51
C LEU A 180 15.47 8.47 -14.62
N GLU A 181 16.79 8.58 -14.81
CA GLU A 181 17.53 7.69 -15.69
C GLU A 181 18.15 6.55 -14.85
N PRO A 182 18.11 5.30 -15.34
CA PRO A 182 18.79 4.18 -14.70
C PRO A 182 20.31 4.39 -14.79
N LEU A 183 21.01 4.09 -13.71
CA LEU A 183 22.46 4.16 -13.67
C LEU A 183 23.06 2.75 -13.67
N VAL A 184 23.41 2.25 -14.85
CA VAL A 184 23.95 0.90 -15.06
C VAL A 184 25.27 1.02 -15.82
N ARG A 185 26.40 0.87 -15.14
CA ARG A 185 27.75 0.93 -15.74
C ARG A 185 28.76 0.11 -14.96
N ASP A 186 29.94 -0.14 -15.54
CA ASP A 186 31.06 -0.84 -14.89
C ASP A 186 30.66 -2.22 -14.31
N ASN A 187 29.83 -2.96 -15.05
CA ASN A 187 29.43 -4.34 -14.72
C ASN A 187 30.24 -5.36 -15.58
N GLY A 188 29.83 -6.62 -15.59
CA GLY A 188 30.51 -7.70 -16.31
C GLY A 188 30.67 -7.41 -17.80
N GLN A 189 31.86 -7.72 -18.33
CA GLN A 189 32.19 -7.63 -19.75
C GLN A 189 32.34 -9.02 -20.36
N GLY A 190 32.08 -9.16 -21.66
CA GLY A 190 32.23 -10.45 -22.37
C GLY A 190 31.14 -11.48 -22.01
N CYS A 191 29.96 -11.03 -21.64
CA CYS A 191 28.81 -11.89 -21.34
C CYS A 191 28.27 -12.56 -22.61
N ALA A 192 27.61 -13.71 -22.45
CA ALA A 192 26.86 -14.34 -23.52
C ALA A 192 25.74 -13.41 -24.03
N PRO A 193 25.32 -13.51 -25.30
CA PRO A 193 24.13 -12.79 -25.76
C PRO A 193 22.87 -13.37 -25.11
N CYS A 194 21.79 -12.57 -25.10
CA CYS A 194 20.45 -13.07 -24.76
C CYS A 194 20.01 -14.17 -25.74
N HIS A 195 19.12 -15.04 -25.28
CA HIS A 195 18.44 -15.98 -26.19
C HIS A 195 17.66 -15.23 -27.28
N GLU A 196 17.60 -15.80 -28.49
CA GLU A 196 16.99 -15.15 -29.66
C GLU A 196 15.50 -14.81 -29.46
N SER A 197 14.78 -15.61 -28.66
CA SER A 197 13.37 -15.37 -28.33
C SER A 197 13.12 -14.12 -27.49
N CYS A 198 14.15 -13.58 -26.81
CA CYS A 198 14.01 -12.45 -25.91
C CYS A 198 13.98 -11.09 -26.62
N GLY A 199 14.23 -11.05 -27.94
CA GLY A 199 14.23 -9.79 -28.69
C GLY A 199 15.26 -8.78 -28.19
N GLY A 200 16.34 -9.24 -27.55
CA GLY A 200 17.42 -8.41 -27.03
C GLY A 200 17.29 -7.99 -25.57
N HIS A 201 16.19 -8.30 -24.87
CA HIS A 201 15.99 -7.91 -23.46
C HIS A 201 15.90 -9.13 -22.54
N CYS A 202 16.91 -9.35 -21.70
CA CYS A 202 16.95 -10.53 -20.84
C CYS A 202 17.63 -10.27 -19.49
N TRP A 203 17.36 -11.16 -18.53
CA TRP A 203 18.05 -11.25 -17.24
C TRP A 203 19.16 -12.32 -17.23
N GLY A 204 19.25 -13.11 -18.30
CA GLY A 204 20.00 -14.36 -18.41
C GLY A 204 20.09 -14.84 -19.86
N PRO A 205 20.97 -15.81 -20.17
CA PRO A 205 21.16 -16.32 -21.52
C PRO A 205 20.08 -17.33 -21.94
N GLY A 206 19.25 -17.81 -21.01
CA GLY A 206 18.26 -18.84 -21.29
C GLY A 206 16.98 -18.29 -21.96
N PRO A 207 16.19 -19.15 -22.62
CA PRO A 207 14.90 -18.77 -23.19
C PRO A 207 13.87 -18.34 -22.14
N ASP A 208 14.01 -18.81 -20.89
CA ASP A 208 13.12 -18.45 -19.77
C ASP A 208 13.57 -17.18 -19.02
N ASP A 209 14.69 -16.59 -19.43
CA ASP A 209 15.28 -15.40 -18.83
C ASP A 209 14.87 -14.10 -19.52
N CYS A 210 13.94 -14.16 -20.49
CA CYS A 210 13.50 -12.98 -21.21
C CYS A 210 12.77 -12.00 -20.28
N GLN A 211 13.03 -10.69 -20.49
CA GLN A 211 12.29 -9.64 -19.79
C GLN A 211 10.85 -9.57 -20.32
N LYS A 212 9.89 -9.46 -19.41
CA LYS A 212 8.49 -9.19 -19.75
C LYS A 212 8.26 -7.69 -19.85
N LEU A 213 7.97 -7.20 -21.06
CA LEU A 213 7.67 -5.79 -21.31
C LEU A 213 6.17 -5.54 -21.13
N THR A 214 5.82 -4.56 -20.30
CA THR A 214 4.41 -4.26 -19.95
C THR A 214 4.05 -2.79 -20.07
N LYS A 215 4.95 -1.94 -20.58
CA LYS A 215 4.73 -0.49 -20.74
C LYS A 215 5.18 0.05 -22.10
N THR A 216 6.40 -0.29 -22.52
CA THR A 216 7.06 0.21 -23.73
C THR A 216 6.46 -0.34 -25.02
N ILE A 217 5.92 -1.56 -24.98
CA ILE A 217 5.29 -2.23 -26.13
C ILE A 217 3.80 -1.91 -26.27
N CYS A 218 3.23 -1.15 -25.33
CA CYS A 218 1.80 -0.93 -25.26
C CYS A 218 1.32 -0.02 -26.37
N ALA A 219 0.06 -0.21 -26.77
CA ALA A 219 -0.60 0.66 -27.71
C ALA A 219 -0.74 2.09 -27.10
N PRO A 220 -0.62 3.18 -27.89
CA PRO A 220 -0.62 4.56 -27.40
C PRO A 220 -1.85 4.98 -26.56
N GLN A 221 -2.97 4.29 -26.72
CA GLN A 221 -4.22 4.50 -25.98
C GLN A 221 -4.21 3.93 -24.55
N CYS A 222 -3.22 3.11 -24.19
CA CYS A 222 -3.15 2.55 -22.85
C CYS A 222 -2.65 3.61 -21.86
N ASN A 223 -3.45 3.95 -20.85
CA ASN A 223 -3.10 4.93 -19.81
C ASN A 223 -2.11 4.38 -18.75
N GLY A 224 -1.45 3.26 -19.01
CA GLY A 224 -0.64 2.56 -18.03
C GLY A 224 0.06 1.32 -18.60
N ARG A 225 -0.20 0.17 -18.00
CA ARG A 225 0.38 -1.11 -18.39
C ARG A 225 -0.47 -1.81 -19.46
N CYS A 226 0.11 -2.81 -20.11
CA CYS A 226 -0.59 -3.71 -21.03
C CYS A 226 -0.14 -5.16 -20.83
N PHE A 227 -0.94 -6.08 -21.35
CA PHE A 227 -0.63 -7.52 -21.41
C PHE A 227 -0.39 -8.00 -22.85
N GLY A 228 -0.41 -7.08 -23.81
CA GLY A 228 -0.13 -7.32 -25.21
C GLY A 228 -0.04 -6.00 -26.00
N ARG A 229 0.19 -6.09 -27.32
CA ARG A 229 0.46 -4.93 -28.19
C ARG A 229 -0.81 -4.32 -28.78
N ALA A 230 -1.93 -5.03 -28.74
CA ALA A 230 -3.14 -4.57 -29.39
C ALA A 230 -3.83 -3.44 -28.58
N PRO A 231 -4.55 -2.53 -29.27
CA PRO A 231 -5.39 -1.49 -28.66
C PRO A 231 -6.27 -1.89 -27.48
N ASN A 232 -6.76 -3.13 -27.47
CA ASN A 232 -7.68 -3.69 -26.49
C ASN A 232 -6.99 -4.50 -25.39
N GLU A 233 -5.66 -4.58 -25.42
CA GLU A 233 -4.83 -5.35 -24.46
C GLU A 233 -4.23 -4.46 -23.37
N CYS A 234 -4.93 -3.38 -23.02
CA CYS A 234 -4.55 -2.49 -21.93
C CYS A 234 -4.98 -3.07 -20.57
N CYS A 235 -4.15 -2.85 -19.55
CA CYS A 235 -4.49 -3.14 -18.17
C CYS A 235 -5.39 -2.05 -17.58
N HIS A 236 -6.05 -2.38 -16.48
CA HIS A 236 -6.72 -1.38 -15.67
C HIS A 236 -5.71 -0.38 -15.08
N GLU A 237 -6.08 0.91 -14.94
CA GLU A 237 -5.21 1.99 -14.44
C GLU A 237 -4.73 1.81 -12.98
N GLU A 238 -5.41 0.93 -12.25
CA GLU A 238 -5.11 0.53 -10.87
C GLU A 238 -4.15 -0.67 -10.77
N CYS A 239 -3.78 -1.26 -11.92
CA CYS A 239 -2.78 -2.31 -11.97
C CYS A 239 -1.37 -1.72 -11.89
N ALA A 240 -0.50 -2.41 -11.15
CA ALA A 240 0.94 -2.19 -11.12
C ALA A 240 1.66 -3.41 -11.73
N GLY A 241 2.70 -3.15 -12.51
CA GLY A 241 3.55 -4.16 -13.17
C GLY A 241 2.93 -4.81 -14.40
N GLY A 242 1.63 -5.06 -14.40
CA GLY A 242 0.93 -5.65 -15.53
C GLY A 242 -0.34 -6.35 -15.10
N CYS A 243 -0.91 -7.13 -16.01
CA CYS A 243 -2.15 -7.84 -15.78
C CYS A 243 -2.26 -9.06 -16.70
N THR A 244 -3.23 -9.93 -16.44
CA THR A 244 -3.66 -11.00 -17.35
C THR A 244 -4.90 -10.62 -18.17
N GLY A 245 -5.47 -9.43 -17.94
CA GLY A 245 -6.62 -8.91 -18.66
C GLY A 245 -7.04 -7.52 -18.16
N PRO A 246 -8.11 -6.94 -18.73
CA PRO A 246 -8.43 -5.52 -18.57
C PRO A 246 -9.11 -5.15 -17.23
N LEU A 247 -9.47 -6.13 -16.40
CA LEU A 247 -10.21 -5.90 -15.16
C LEU A 247 -9.29 -5.61 -13.97
N ARG A 248 -9.83 -4.89 -12.97
CA ARG A 248 -9.15 -4.58 -11.69
C ARG A 248 -8.72 -5.81 -10.88
N THR A 249 -9.31 -6.96 -11.17
CA THR A 249 -9.03 -8.25 -10.53
C THR A 249 -7.96 -9.08 -11.24
N HIS A 250 -7.54 -8.64 -12.44
CA HIS A 250 -6.55 -9.34 -13.26
C HIS A 250 -5.15 -8.74 -13.12
N CYS A 251 -4.95 -7.78 -12.22
CA CYS A 251 -3.66 -7.13 -12.01
C CYS A 251 -2.66 -8.09 -11.36
N PHE A 252 -1.38 -7.99 -11.73
CA PHE A 252 -0.30 -8.70 -11.03
C PHE A 252 -0.09 -8.16 -9.61
N ALA A 253 -0.23 -6.85 -9.45
CA ALA A 253 -0.21 -6.16 -8.17
C ALA A 253 -1.09 -4.92 -8.24
N CYS A 254 -1.53 -4.42 -7.09
CA CYS A 254 -2.33 -3.20 -7.01
C CYS A 254 -1.43 -1.98 -6.84
N ARG A 255 -1.69 -0.96 -7.65
CA ARG A 255 -1.02 0.34 -7.58
C ARG A 255 -1.22 0.99 -6.22
N HIS A 256 -2.46 1.02 -5.75
CA HIS A 256 -2.83 1.59 -4.45
C HIS A 256 -3.14 0.47 -3.46
N PHE A 257 -4.40 0.03 -3.39
CA PHE A 257 -4.84 -0.96 -2.39
C PHE A 257 -5.43 -2.20 -3.04
N ASN A 258 -5.15 -3.36 -2.43
CA ASN A 258 -5.82 -4.61 -2.76
C ASN A 258 -6.98 -4.82 -1.79
N ARG A 259 -8.21 -4.86 -2.31
CA ARG A 259 -9.41 -5.21 -1.54
C ARG A 259 -9.98 -6.52 -2.06
N SER A 260 -9.71 -7.61 -1.35
CA SER A 260 -10.23 -8.95 -1.65
C SER A 260 -9.98 -9.39 -3.10
N GLY A 261 -8.77 -9.11 -3.62
CA GLY A 261 -8.37 -9.47 -4.98
C GLY A 261 -8.71 -8.42 -6.06
N SER A 262 -9.37 -7.32 -5.70
CA SER A 262 -9.66 -6.21 -6.62
C SER A 262 -8.84 -4.97 -6.27
N CYS A 263 -8.18 -4.38 -7.27
CA CYS A 263 -7.39 -3.17 -7.08
C CYS A 263 -8.29 -1.92 -7.05
N VAL A 264 -8.21 -1.19 -5.93
CA VAL A 264 -9.02 0.00 -5.67
C VAL A 264 -8.14 1.20 -5.30
N LEU A 265 -8.58 2.39 -5.71
CA LEU A 265 -7.87 3.65 -5.43
C LEU A 265 -7.85 3.98 -3.94
N SER A 266 -8.95 3.70 -3.23
CA SER A 266 -9.08 3.90 -1.81
C SER A 266 -9.84 2.74 -1.16
N VAL A 267 -9.43 2.36 0.04
CA VAL A 267 -10.24 1.49 0.90
C VAL A 267 -11.17 2.41 1.68
N PRO A 268 -12.51 2.19 1.67
CA PRO A 268 -13.38 2.92 2.57
C PRO A 268 -12.87 2.69 3.98
N MET A 269 -12.47 3.76 4.66
CA MET A 269 -12.02 3.68 6.04
C MET A 269 -13.21 3.21 6.87
N ALA A 270 -13.26 1.91 7.17
CA ALA A 270 -14.08 1.37 8.24
C ALA A 270 -13.41 1.74 9.57
N VAL A 271 -13.15 3.03 9.79
CA VAL A 271 -13.26 3.54 11.14
C VAL A 271 -14.77 3.66 11.29
N SER A 272 -15.38 2.73 12.02
CA SER A 272 -16.50 3.11 12.86
C SER A 272 -15.97 4.16 13.84
N VAL A 273 -15.72 5.37 13.34
CA VAL A 273 -15.72 6.54 14.19
C VAL A 273 -17.16 6.53 14.66
N PRO A 274 -17.46 6.44 15.96
CA PRO A 274 -18.76 6.86 16.41
C PRO A 274 -18.81 8.34 16.05
N VAL A 275 -19.30 8.65 14.85
CA VAL A 275 -19.68 10.00 14.51
C VAL A 275 -20.88 10.21 15.41
N PHE A 276 -20.66 10.86 16.55
CA PHE A 276 -21.71 11.31 17.45
C PHE A 276 -22.44 12.46 16.74
N ILE A 277 -23.19 12.10 15.71
CA ILE A 277 -24.11 13.01 15.02
C ILE A 277 -25.23 13.27 16.03
N CYS A 278 -25.43 14.53 16.43
CA CYS A 278 -26.65 14.92 17.12
C CYS A 278 -27.84 14.54 16.23
N PRO A 279 -28.82 13.75 16.71
CA PRO A 279 -30.01 13.48 15.91
C PRO A 279 -30.74 14.80 15.66
N SER A 280 -30.93 15.18 14.41
CA SER A 280 -31.80 16.30 14.05
C SER A 280 -32.55 15.98 12.76
N VAL A 281 -33.87 16.03 12.87
CA VAL A 281 -34.84 15.87 11.79
C VAL A 281 -34.94 17.19 11.00
N HIS A 282 -34.69 17.10 9.68
CA HIS A 282 -35.02 18.06 8.62
C HIS A 282 -34.78 19.57 8.82
N ALA A 283 -33.99 20.17 7.90
CA ALA A 283 -34.40 21.38 7.17
C ALA A 283 -33.53 21.58 5.91
N MET A 284 -34.15 21.46 4.73
CA MET A 284 -33.68 22.16 3.54
C MET A 284 -34.05 23.65 3.71
N SER A 285 -33.07 24.55 3.55
CA SER A 285 -33.15 25.80 2.76
C SER A 285 -32.28 26.95 3.30
N LEU A 286 -31.79 27.73 2.33
CA LEU A 286 -31.24 29.10 2.37
C LEU A 286 -29.78 29.29 2.85
N CYS A 287 -28.94 29.70 1.89
CA CYS A 287 -27.53 30.03 2.06
C CYS A 287 -27.34 31.57 2.11
N PRO A 288 -26.84 32.16 3.22
CA PRO A 288 -26.30 33.52 3.28
C PRO A 288 -24.78 33.53 3.01
N PRO A 289 -24.16 34.69 2.69
CA PRO A 289 -22.93 34.78 1.88
C PRO A 289 -21.60 34.54 2.61
N GLN A 290 -21.58 33.82 3.72
CA GLN A 290 -20.34 33.37 4.38
C GLN A 290 -20.46 31.93 4.87
N ALA A 291 -20.92 31.03 3.99
CA ALA A 291 -20.94 29.60 4.28
C ALA A 291 -19.56 28.99 3.99
N CYS A 292 -18.90 28.48 5.03
CA CYS A 292 -17.74 27.61 4.85
C CYS A 292 -18.14 26.37 4.04
N ARG A 293 -17.27 25.92 3.12
CA ARG A 293 -17.52 24.72 2.30
C ARG A 293 -17.81 23.46 3.14
N HIS A 294 -17.27 23.40 4.34
CA HIS A 294 -17.41 22.28 5.28
C HIS A 294 -17.92 22.76 6.64
N PHE A 295 -17.03 23.19 7.55
CA PHE A 295 -17.44 23.64 8.88
C PHE A 295 -16.87 25.01 9.21
N ASN A 296 -17.63 25.80 9.97
CA ASN A 296 -17.16 27.02 10.58
C ASN A 296 -16.79 26.75 12.05
N ASP A 297 -15.51 26.90 12.37
CA ASP A 297 -15.00 26.87 13.72
C ASP A 297 -14.68 28.29 14.21
N SER A 298 -15.58 28.87 15.00
CA SER A 298 -15.40 30.20 15.63
C SER A 298 -14.98 31.31 14.64
N GLY A 299 -15.48 31.27 13.39
CA GLY A 299 -15.18 32.23 12.32
C GLY A 299 -14.18 31.74 11.27
N SER A 300 -13.57 30.57 11.46
CA SER A 300 -12.59 29.99 10.53
C SER A 300 -13.16 28.78 9.80
N CYS A 301 -12.97 28.72 8.48
CA CYS A 301 -13.43 27.57 7.69
C CYS A 301 -12.45 26.40 7.81
N VAL A 302 -12.92 25.30 8.40
CA VAL A 302 -12.13 24.08 8.61
C VAL A 302 -12.77 22.90 7.88
N PRO A 303 -11.96 21.98 7.34
CA PRO A 303 -12.48 20.79 6.65
C PRO A 303 -13.15 19.80 7.62
N LEU A 304 -12.69 19.76 8.88
CA LEU A 304 -13.18 18.91 9.96
C LEU A 304 -13.08 19.67 11.28
N CYS A 305 -14.06 19.53 12.18
CA CYS A 305 -13.94 20.07 13.54
C CYS A 305 -12.79 19.39 14.31
N PRO A 306 -12.14 20.12 15.24
CA PRO A 306 -11.09 19.57 16.10
C PRO A 306 -11.48 18.24 16.75
N GLN A 307 -10.70 17.20 16.44
CA GLN A 307 -10.96 15.82 16.87
C GLN A 307 -10.59 15.62 18.35
N PRO A 308 -11.19 14.64 19.05
CA PRO A 308 -10.93 14.38 20.47
C PRO A 308 -9.53 13.81 20.76
N LEU A 309 -8.83 13.31 19.75
CA LEU A 309 -7.48 12.80 19.84
C LEU A 309 -6.58 13.50 18.82
N ILE A 310 -5.40 13.92 19.26
CA ILE A 310 -4.35 14.49 18.41
C ILE A 310 -3.13 13.56 18.42
N TYR A 311 -2.53 13.36 17.27
CA TYR A 311 -1.33 12.53 17.16
C TYR A 311 -0.10 13.31 17.62
N ASN A 312 0.51 12.88 18.72
CA ASN A 312 1.74 13.46 19.22
C ASN A 312 2.94 12.80 18.51
N LYS A 313 3.65 13.59 17.70
CA LYS A 313 4.79 13.14 16.90
C LYS A 313 6.05 12.82 17.72
N LEU A 314 6.12 13.26 18.98
CA LEU A 314 7.25 13.01 19.87
C LEU A 314 7.08 11.69 20.62
N THR A 315 5.85 11.36 20.99
CA THR A 315 5.51 10.11 21.71
C THR A 315 5.00 9.01 20.77
N PHE A 316 4.73 9.34 19.51
CA PHE A 316 4.12 8.48 18.49
C PHE A 316 2.76 7.89 18.92
N GLN A 317 2.06 8.57 19.83
CA GLN A 317 0.79 8.12 20.40
C GLN A 317 -0.33 9.13 20.13
N LEU A 318 -1.57 8.63 20.12
CA LEU A 318 -2.77 9.47 20.08
C LEU A 318 -3.04 9.96 21.50
N GLU A 319 -3.00 11.28 21.69
CA GLU A 319 -3.20 11.93 22.98
C GLU A 319 -4.53 12.71 22.97
N PRO A 320 -5.20 12.87 24.12
CA PRO A 320 -6.42 13.68 24.22
C PRO A 320 -6.19 15.11 23.73
N ASN A 321 -7.04 15.57 22.81
CA ASN A 321 -7.00 16.93 22.32
C ASN A 321 -7.85 17.85 23.22
N PRO A 322 -7.25 18.81 23.93
CA PRO A 322 -7.98 19.75 24.78
C PRO A 322 -8.92 20.69 23.99
N ASP A 323 -8.68 20.87 22.69
CA ASP A 323 -9.48 21.75 21.83
C ASP A 323 -10.61 21.03 21.09
N THR A 324 -10.96 19.82 21.51
CA THR A 324 -12.03 19.01 20.91
C THR A 324 -13.35 19.79 20.77
N LYS A 325 -14.00 19.68 19.61
CA LYS A 325 -15.31 20.29 19.32
C LYS A 325 -16.17 19.33 18.50
N TYR A 326 -17.47 19.36 18.78
CA TYR A 326 -18.48 18.53 18.13
C TYR A 326 -19.06 19.23 16.88
N GLN A 327 -19.49 18.41 15.92
CA GLN A 327 -20.16 18.90 14.72
C GLN A 327 -21.65 19.10 15.01
N TYR A 328 -22.16 20.31 14.78
CA TYR A 328 -23.57 20.62 14.88
C TYR A 328 -24.00 21.40 13.62
N GLY A 329 -24.64 20.71 12.67
CA GLY A 329 -24.87 21.26 11.33
C GLY A 329 -23.54 21.63 10.64
N GLY A 330 -23.41 22.88 10.17
CA GLY A 330 -22.20 23.42 9.54
C GLY A 330 -21.22 24.13 10.49
N VAL A 331 -21.37 23.99 11.81
CA VAL A 331 -20.53 24.69 12.81
C VAL A 331 -19.93 23.73 13.84
N CYS A 332 -18.79 24.11 14.42
CA CYS A 332 -18.13 23.37 15.49
C CYS A 332 -18.52 23.95 16.86
N VAL A 333 -19.07 23.12 17.77
CA VAL A 333 -19.51 23.52 19.12
C VAL A 333 -18.75 22.74 20.21
N ARG A 334 -18.44 23.38 21.34
CA ARG A 334 -17.71 22.70 22.44
C ARG A 334 -18.58 21.72 23.22
N GLU A 335 -19.90 21.94 23.25
CA GLU A 335 -20.87 21.07 23.91
C GLU A 335 -22.12 20.97 23.02
N CYS A 336 -22.73 19.77 22.97
CA CYS A 336 -23.97 19.58 22.23
C CYS A 336 -25.15 20.23 22.99
N PRO A 337 -25.96 21.08 22.35
CA PRO A 337 -27.14 21.66 22.99
C PRO A 337 -28.10 20.55 23.45
N ARG A 338 -28.56 20.58 24.70
CA ARG A 338 -29.59 19.65 25.20
C ARG A 338 -30.96 20.13 24.74
N GLU A 339 -31.80 19.19 24.28
CA GLU A 339 -33.19 19.48 23.91
C GLU A 339 -33.91 20.24 25.03
N SER A 340 -34.26 21.49 24.74
CA SER A 340 -35.22 22.25 25.51
C SER A 340 -36.09 23.05 24.54
N ALA A 341 -37.31 22.52 24.35
CA ALA A 341 -38.53 23.19 23.93
C ALA A 341 -38.48 24.15 22.72
N LEU A 342 -38.73 23.60 21.53
CA LEU A 342 -39.51 24.30 20.50
C LEU A 342 -40.58 23.34 19.95
N GLY A 343 -41.62 23.11 20.74
CA GLY A 343 -42.90 22.65 20.21
C GLY A 343 -43.52 23.80 19.42
N GLY A 344 -43.45 23.73 18.09
CA GLY A 344 -44.22 24.62 17.22
C GLY A 344 -45.70 24.25 17.31
N SER A 345 -46.55 25.23 17.61
CA SER A 345 -47.96 25.21 17.20
C SER A 345 -48.32 26.59 16.67
N LEU A 346 -48.21 26.73 15.34
CA LEU A 346 -48.90 27.75 14.58
C LEU A 346 -50.14 27.07 13.97
N GLY A 347 -51.33 27.40 14.45
CA GLY A 347 -52.57 26.93 13.85
C GLY A 347 -53.86 27.07 14.67
N GLY A 348 -54.33 28.32 14.88
CA GLY A 348 -55.74 28.66 14.65
C GLY A 348 -56.81 28.49 15.76
N SER A 349 -57.54 29.59 15.97
CA SER A 349 -58.95 29.75 16.40
C SER A 349 -59.37 29.56 17.87
N GLY A 350 -59.58 30.69 18.55
CA GLY A 350 -60.91 31.15 19.03
C GLY A 350 -61.51 30.54 20.30
N GLY A 351 -61.69 31.35 21.35
CA GLY A 351 -62.60 31.06 22.47
C GLY A 351 -62.38 31.95 23.70
N SER A 352 -63.36 32.81 23.98
CA SER A 352 -63.36 33.93 24.94
C SER A 352 -63.62 33.54 26.42
N LEU A 353 -63.62 34.57 27.29
CA LEU A 353 -64.00 34.67 28.73
C LEU A 353 -62.79 34.60 29.69
N GLY A 354 -62.48 35.57 30.56
CA GLY A 354 -63.10 36.83 31.00
C GLY A 354 -62.52 37.20 32.39
N GLY A 355 -62.51 38.49 32.75
CA GLY A 355 -62.17 38.99 34.10
C GLY A 355 -60.92 39.88 34.17
N VAL A 356 -61.05 41.22 34.02
CA VAL A 356 -61.15 42.23 35.12
C VAL A 356 -59.86 42.32 35.93
N GLY A 357 -59.03 43.35 35.72
CA GLY A 357 -58.95 44.56 36.57
C GLY A 357 -57.85 44.36 37.65
N ASP A 358 -57.04 45.29 38.11
CA ASP A 358 -56.90 46.73 37.97
C ASP A 358 -55.50 47.06 38.56
N THR A 359 -55.05 48.30 38.39
CA THR A 359 -54.04 49.06 39.18
C THR A 359 -53.52 48.40 40.49
N ARG A 360 -52.22 48.44 40.82
CA ARG A 360 -51.43 49.65 41.14
C ARG A 360 -49.95 49.28 41.36
#